data_AF-A0AAW8KS66-F1
#
_entry.id   AF-A0AAW8KS66-F1
#
_cell.length_a   1.000
_cell.length_b   1.000
_cell.length_c   1.000
_cell.angle_alpha   90.00
_cell.angle_beta   90.00
_cell.angle_gamma   90.00
#
_symmetry.space_group_name_H-M   'P 1'
#
loop_
_entity.id
_entity.type
_entity.pdbx_description
1 polymer ?
#
loop_
_entity_poly.entity_id
_entity_poly.type
_entity_poly.pdbx_seq_one_letter_code
_entity_poly.pdbx_strand_id
1 'polypeptide(L)' 'NYSLNMGFGAAALAAFPSSIQKALAIPANNKTGTIQDVEHVIILMQENRSFDHYFGTLKGVRGFADRFTIPLPSGRRVW' A
#
# COMPACT_ATOMS: atom_id res chain seq x y z
N ASN A 1 7.78 31.63 14.58
CA ASN A 1 6.59 31.77 13.71
C ASN A 1 6.65 30.81 12.53
N TYR A 2 6.37 29.51 12.69
CA TYR A 2 6.09 28.60 11.55
C TYR A 2 5.20 27.43 11.99
N SER A 3 3.88 27.61 11.96
CA SER A 3 2.88 26.54 12.12
C SER A 3 2.08 26.42 10.83
N LEU A 4 2.61 25.68 9.84
CA LEU A 4 1.95 25.41 8.55
C LEU A 4 1.69 23.92 8.27
N ASN A 5 1.92 23.03 9.25
CA ASN A 5 1.70 21.59 9.05
C ASN A 5 0.27 21.10 9.36
N MET A 6 -0.58 21.93 9.98
CA MET A 6 -1.90 21.47 10.46
C MET A 6 -2.99 21.48 9.37
N GLY A 7 -2.82 22.27 8.30
CA GLY A 7 -3.84 22.43 7.25
C GLY A 7 -3.88 21.32 6.20
N PHE A 8 -2.73 20.71 5.87
CA PHE A 8 -2.65 19.67 4.83
C PHE A 8 -3.28 18.34 5.26
N GLY A 9 -3.17 17.96 6.54
CA GLY A 9 -3.76 16.73 7.05
C GLY A 9 -5.30 16.75 7.08
N ALA A 10 -5.89 17.90 7.44
CA ALA A 10 -7.34 18.05 7.53
C ALA A 10 -8.03 17.99 6.16
N ALA A 11 -7.43 18.60 5.13
CA ALA A 11 -7.95 18.55 3.76
C ALA A 11 -7.89 17.13 3.17
N ALA A 12 -6.81 16.38 3.43
CA ALA A 12 -6.68 14.99 3.00
C ALA A 12 -7.69 14.07 3.71
N LEU A 13 -7.96 14.29 5.00
CA LEU A 13 -8.97 13.54 5.75
C LEU A 13 -10.40 13.78 5.23
N ALA A 14 -10.72 15.02 4.84
CA ALA A 14 -12.02 15.38 4.28
C ALA A 14 -12.31 14.74 2.89
N ALA A 15 -11.26 14.33 2.17
CA ALA A 15 -11.41 13.64 0.88
C ALA A 15 -11.85 12.16 1.03
N PHE A 16 -11.74 11.58 2.23
CA PHE A 16 -12.20 10.21 2.48
C PHE A 16 -13.71 10.15 2.78
N PRO A 17 -14.40 9.07 2.37
CA PRO A 17 -15.77 8.81 2.82
C PRO A 17 -15.90 8.81 4.34
N SER A 18 -17.07 9.22 4.85
CA SER A 18 -17.34 9.35 6.29
C SER A 18 -17.11 8.05 7.09
N SER A 19 -17.24 6.88 6.47
CA SER A 19 -16.94 5.59 7.07
C SER A 19 -15.44 5.39 7.35
N ILE A 20 -14.58 5.81 6.41
CA ILE A 20 -13.13 5.70 6.53
C ILE A 20 -12.60 6.70 7.56
N GLN A 21 -13.14 7.92 7.59
CA GLN A 21 -12.80 8.92 8.62
C GLN A 21 -13.10 8.40 10.04
N LYS A 22 -14.25 7.75 10.22
CA LYS A 22 -14.62 7.12 11.50
C LYS A 22 -13.67 5.97 11.86
N ALA A 23 -13.29 5.14 10.89
CA ALA A 23 -12.35 4.04 11.13
C ALA A 23 -10.94 4.55 11.52
N LEU A 24 -10.44 5.61 10.88
CA LEU A 24 -9.16 6.25 11.20
C LEU A 24 -9.12 6.88 12.61
N ALA A 25 -10.26 7.31 13.14
CA ALA A 25 -10.36 7.89 14.48
C ALA A 25 -10.33 6.83 15.60
N ILE A 26 -10.48 5.55 15.27
CA ILE A 26 -10.39 4.45 16.24
C ILE A 26 -8.91 4.27 16.60
N PRO A 27 -8.52 4.41 17.88
CA PRO A 27 -7.14 4.18 18.28
C PRO A 27 -6.75 2.73 17.98
N ALA A 28 -5.56 2.54 17.43
CA ALA A 28 -5.03 1.20 17.17
C ALA A 28 -4.92 0.41 18.49
N ASN A 29 -5.42 -0.81 18.50
CA ASN A 29 -5.41 -1.69 19.68
C ASN A 29 -4.03 -2.34 19.85
N ASN A 30 -3.06 -1.56 20.33
CA ASN A 30 -1.66 -1.98 20.48
C ASN A 30 -1.39 -2.42 21.94
N LYS A 31 -1.89 -3.59 22.35
CA LYS A 31 -1.72 -4.09 23.73
C LYS A 31 -0.28 -4.45 24.06
N THR A 32 0.44 -5.09 23.12
CA THR A 32 1.81 -5.58 23.30
C THR A 32 2.81 -4.86 22.39
N GLY A 33 2.34 -4.21 21.33
CA GLY A 33 3.18 -3.60 20.30
C GLY A 33 3.86 -4.63 19.39
N THR A 34 3.45 -5.89 19.45
CA THR A 34 3.99 -6.98 18.62
C THR A 34 2.97 -7.39 17.54
N ILE A 35 3.40 -8.21 16.57
CA ILE A 35 2.51 -8.76 15.54
C ILE A 35 1.33 -9.57 16.13
N GLN A 36 1.43 -10.00 17.39
CA GLN A 36 0.38 -10.73 18.10
C GLN A 36 -0.87 -9.89 18.37
N ASP A 37 -0.77 -8.56 18.26
CA ASP A 37 -1.92 -7.64 18.41
C ASP A 37 -2.81 -7.58 17.16
N VAL A 38 -2.42 -8.22 16.04
CA VAL A 38 -3.21 -8.22 14.80
C VAL A 38 -4.37 -9.20 14.91
N GLU A 39 -5.59 -8.67 15.11
CA GLU A 39 -6.80 -9.49 15.24
C GLU A 39 -7.45 -9.85 13.90
N HIS A 40 -7.32 -8.97 12.88
CA HIS A 40 -7.99 -9.14 11.60
C HIS A 40 -7.09 -8.72 10.42
N VAL A 41 -7.04 -9.56 9.39
CA VAL A 41 -6.36 -9.26 8.11
C VAL A 41 -7.41 -9.19 7.01
N ILE A 42 -7.53 -8.02 6.38
CA ILE A 42 -8.41 -7.82 5.23
C ILE A 42 -7.55 -7.91 3.96
N ILE A 43 -7.77 -8.97 3.18
CA ILE A 43 -7.10 -9.16 1.90
C ILE A 43 -8.00 -8.61 0.80
N LEU A 44 -7.64 -7.46 0.24
CA LEU A 44 -8.32 -6.88 -0.91
C LEU A 44 -7.76 -7.53 -2.18
N MET A 45 -8.55 -8.41 -2.78
CA MET A 45 -8.22 -9.04 -4.05
C MET A 45 -8.64 -8.12 -5.18
N GLN A 46 -7.67 -7.68 -5.98
CA GLN A 46 -7.95 -6.97 -7.22
C GLN A 46 -8.29 -7.96 -8.33
N GLU A 47 -8.92 -7.46 -9.39
CA GLU A 47 -9.24 -8.23 -10.60
C GLU A 47 -7.97 -8.82 -11.24
N ASN A 48 -8.16 -9.77 -12.18
CA ASN A 48 -7.13 -10.38 -13.00
C ASN A 48 -6.48 -9.37 -13.97
N ARG A 49 -5.72 -8.40 -13.44
CA ARG A 49 -4.77 -7.60 -14.22
C ARG A 49 -3.38 -7.79 -13.67
N SER A 50 -2.41 -7.81 -14.59
CA SER A 50 -1.01 -7.94 -14.23
C SER A 50 -0.55 -6.77 -13.36
N PHE A 51 0.46 -7.04 -12.54
CA PHE A 51 1.09 -6.01 -11.71
C PHE A 51 1.54 -4.80 -12.54
N ASP A 52 2.11 -5.04 -13.73
CA ASP A 52 2.52 -3.96 -14.64
C ASP A 52 1.33 -3.11 -15.10
N HIS A 53 0.14 -3.69 -15.28
CA HIS A 53 -1.06 -2.93 -15.67
C HIS A 53 -1.47 -1.91 -14.59
N TYR A 54 -1.37 -2.26 -13.30
CA TYR A 54 -1.75 -1.35 -12.21
C TYR A 54 -0.60 -0.44 -11.76
N PHE A 55 0.64 -0.95 -11.81
CA PHE A 55 1.78 -0.32 -11.15
C PHE A 55 3.02 -0.22 -12.03
N GLY A 56 2.94 -0.54 -13.32
CA GLY A 56 4.10 -0.55 -14.22
C GLY A 56 4.80 0.80 -14.41
N THR A 57 4.15 1.90 -14.00
CA THR A 57 4.71 3.26 -13.98
C THR A 57 5.15 3.73 -12.60
N LEU A 58 4.95 2.92 -11.55
CA LEU A 58 5.34 3.28 -10.19
C LEU A 58 6.87 3.35 -10.09
N LYS A 59 7.40 4.37 -9.41
CA LYS A 59 8.84 4.54 -9.26
C LYS A 59 9.43 3.39 -8.43
N GLY A 60 10.43 2.69 -8.97
CA GLY A 60 11.17 1.63 -8.27
C GLY A 60 10.68 0.20 -8.54
N VAL A 61 9.61 0.03 -9.31
CA VAL A 61 9.29 -1.27 -9.93
C VAL A 61 9.97 -1.37 -11.28
N ARG A 62 10.28 -2.60 -11.69
CA ARG A 62 10.98 -2.85 -12.95
C ARG A 62 10.12 -2.43 -14.16
N GLY A 63 8.80 -2.46 -14.00
CA GLY A 63 7.81 -1.86 -14.91
C GLY A 63 7.75 -2.54 -16.29
N PHE A 64 6.95 -1.96 -17.20
CA PHE A 64 6.77 -2.45 -18.57
C PHE A 64 8.07 -2.56 -19.40
N ALA A 65 9.10 -1.81 -19.00
CA ALA A 65 10.36 -1.72 -19.73
C ALA A 65 11.44 -2.69 -19.24
N ASP A 66 11.15 -3.57 -18.28
CA ASP A 66 12.11 -4.57 -17.84
C ASP A 66 12.32 -5.65 -18.90
N ARG A 67 13.45 -5.55 -19.60
CA ARG A 67 13.87 -6.54 -20.59
C ARG A 67 14.47 -7.81 -19.97
N PHE A 68 14.71 -7.82 -18.65
CA PHE A 68 15.36 -8.94 -17.99
C PHE A 68 14.35 -9.80 -17.22
N THR A 69 14.15 -11.03 -17.71
CA THR A 69 13.35 -12.05 -17.01
C THR A 69 13.90 -12.31 -15.60
N ILE A 70 13.02 -12.50 -14.63
CA ILE A 70 13.39 -12.86 -13.26
C ILE A 70 14.23 -14.15 -13.30
N PRO A 71 15.46 -14.17 -12.75
CA PRO A 71 16.27 -15.37 -12.73
C PRO A 71 15.66 -16.38 -11.75
N LEU A 72 15.39 -17.60 -12.20
CA LEU A 72 14.98 -18.67 -11.30
C LEU A 72 16.21 -19.27 -10.60
N PRO A 73 16.02 -19.85 -9.40
CA PRO A 73 17.00 -20.77 -8.83
C PRO A 73 17.39 -21.80 -9.88
N SER A 74 18.67 -22.17 -9.95
CA SER A 74 19.28 -23.03 -10.99
C SER A 74 19.50 -22.41 -12.38
N GLY A 75 19.36 -21.08 -12.54
CA GLY A 75 19.72 -20.39 -13.79
C GLY A 75 18.70 -20.58 -14.93
N ARG A 76 17.50 -21.07 -14.61
CA ARG A 76 16.40 -21.18 -15.57
C ARG A 76 15.85 -19.80 -15.90
N ARG A 77 15.58 -19.56 -17.18
CA ARG A 77 14.86 -18.37 -17.65
C ARG A 77 13.38 -18.72 -17.80
N VAL A 78 12.51 -17.78 -17.46
CA VAL A 78 11.10 -17.85 -17.85
C VAL A 78 11.03 -17.31 -19.27
N TRP A 79 10.50 -18.09 -20.20
CA TRP A 79 10.23 -17.69 -21.58
C TRP A 79 8.72 -17.70 -21.82
#